data_AF-A0A7X6CAG6-F1
#
_entry.id   AF-A0A7X6CAG6-F1
#
_cell.length_a   1.000
_cell.length_b   1.000
_cell.length_c   1.000
_cell.angle_alpha   90.00
_cell.angle_beta   90.00
_cell.angle_gamma   90.00
#
_symmetry.space_group_name_H-M   'P 1'
#
loop_
_entity.id
_entity.type
_entity.pdbx_description
1 polymer ?
#
loop_
_entity_poly.entity_id
_entity_poly.type
_entity_poly.pdbx_seq_one_letter_code
_entity_poly.pdbx_strand_id
1 'polypeptide(L)'
;MDAQVTEYFADVIALAEATFEGVKYVNDLTPLRAILRLEAKYSIYRVLVTELFSDEVRKYRYYVLEGDRVEAGFDNSPDPRAIRLKYGRIGKEYAGENVPHLHLDNKRELVLTEDMTFADFVDWLKTNISN
;
A
#
# COMPACT_ATOMS: atom_id res chain seq x y z
N MET A 1 -6.14 -5.87 21.12
CA MET A 1 -6.18 -5.13 19.85
C MET A 1 -6.41 -3.68 20.18
N ASP A 2 -5.59 -2.78 19.68
CA ASP A 2 -5.65 -1.37 20.02
C ASP A 2 -6.90 -0.71 19.39
N ALA A 3 -7.62 0.10 20.17
CA ALA A 3 -8.74 0.90 19.68
C ALA A 3 -8.30 1.81 18.52
N GLN A 4 -7.04 2.26 18.55
CA GLN A 4 -6.43 3.09 17.52
C GLN A 4 -6.40 2.42 16.14
N VAL A 5 -6.15 1.11 16.05
CA VAL A 5 -6.11 0.40 14.76
C VAL A 5 -7.50 0.24 14.16
N THR A 6 -8.50 0.05 15.02
CA THR A 6 -9.90 -0.04 14.58
C THR A 6 -10.39 1.29 14.04
N GLU A 7 -10.08 2.39 14.73
CA GLU A 7 -10.38 3.75 14.30
C GLU A 7 -9.66 4.09 12.98
N TYR A 8 -8.37 3.77 12.89
CA TYR A 8 -7.59 3.94 11.66
C TYR A 8 -8.20 3.20 10.46
N PHE A 9 -8.62 1.93 10.62
CA PHE A 9 -9.29 1.20 9.54
C PHE A 9 -10.63 1.82 9.16
N ALA A 10 -11.39 2.36 10.12
CA ALA A 10 -12.63 3.06 9.82
C ALA A 10 -12.37 4.33 8.99
N ASP A 11 -11.32 5.09 9.32
CA ASP A 11 -10.92 6.29 8.57
C ASP A 11 -10.48 5.95 7.14
N VAL A 12 -9.70 4.87 6.97
CA VAL A 12 -9.30 4.37 5.64
C VAL A 12 -10.53 3.98 4.82
N ILE A 13 -11.48 3.26 5.40
CA ILE A 13 -12.71 2.85 4.72
C ILE A 13 -13.54 4.07 4.33
N ALA A 14 -13.74 5.03 5.24
CA ALA A 14 -14.52 6.23 4.99
C ALA A 14 -13.90 7.08 3.86
N LEU A 15 -12.57 7.25 3.86
CA LEU A 15 -11.89 7.96 2.78
C LEU A 15 -12.00 7.22 1.44
N ALA A 16 -11.94 5.89 1.46
CA ALA A 16 -12.10 5.09 0.25
C ALA A 16 -13.51 5.21 -0.32
N GLU A 17 -14.54 5.13 0.52
CA GLU A 17 -15.95 5.29 0.12
C GLU A 17 -16.25 6.69 -0.41
N ALA A 18 -15.57 7.71 0.09
CA ALA A 18 -15.68 9.08 -0.41
C ALA A 18 -14.94 9.31 -1.74
N THR A 19 -13.98 8.45 -2.10
CA THR A 19 -13.06 8.67 -3.23
C THR A 19 -13.30 7.72 -4.41
N PHE A 20 -13.68 6.48 -4.12
CA PHE A 20 -13.71 5.39 -5.10
C PHE A 20 -15.10 4.82 -5.30
N GLU A 21 -15.30 4.17 -6.45
CA GLU A 21 -16.55 3.48 -6.78
C GLU A 21 -16.50 2.00 -6.41
N GLY A 22 -17.63 1.45 -5.97
CA GLY A 22 -17.79 0.01 -5.77
C GLY A 22 -16.85 -0.58 -4.73
N VAL A 23 -16.55 0.19 -3.68
CA VAL A 23 -15.66 -0.20 -2.58
C VAL A 23 -16.14 -1.50 -1.94
N LYS A 24 -15.25 -2.49 -1.89
CA LYS A 24 -15.42 -3.75 -1.17
C LYS A 24 -14.23 -3.91 -0.25
N TYR A 25 -14.49 -4.29 1.00
CA TYR A 25 -13.42 -4.53 1.95
C TYR A 25 -13.70 -5.73 2.84
N VAL A 26 -12.62 -6.29 3.37
CA VAL A 26 -12.64 -7.29 4.43
C VAL A 26 -11.58 -6.87 5.44
N ASN A 27 -11.92 -6.92 6.72
CA ASN A 27 -10.96 -6.79 7.79
C ASN A 27 -10.93 -8.05 8.66
N ASP A 28 -9.76 -8.33 9.24
CA ASP A 28 -9.56 -9.38 10.21
C ASP A 28 -8.72 -8.80 11.36
N LEU A 29 -9.33 -8.82 12.55
CA LEU A 29 -8.77 -8.23 13.76
C LEU A 29 -8.53 -9.33 14.79
N THR A 30 -7.26 -9.65 15.03
CA THR A 30 -6.82 -10.57 16.09
C THR A 30 -5.84 -9.87 17.05
N PRO A 31 -5.59 -10.39 18.26
CA PRO A 31 -4.60 -9.79 19.16
C PRO A 31 -3.18 -9.63 18.58
N LEU A 32 -2.80 -10.46 17.59
CA LEU A 32 -1.43 -10.48 17.02
C LEU A 32 -1.32 -9.77 15.66
N ARG A 33 -2.43 -9.64 14.93
CA ARG A 33 -2.47 -8.99 13.63
C ARG A 33 -3.81 -8.29 13.41
N ALA A 34 -3.74 -7.13 12.77
CA ALA A 34 -4.89 -6.47 12.15
C ALA A 34 -4.63 -6.33 10.66
N ILE A 35 -5.57 -6.74 9.82
CA ILE A 35 -5.46 -6.56 8.38
C ILE A 35 -6.75 -6.01 7.81
N LEU A 36 -6.63 -5.01 6.93
CA LEU A 36 -7.69 -4.49 6.09
C LEU A 36 -7.28 -4.72 4.64
N ARG A 37 -8.17 -5.31 3.85
CA ARG A 37 -8.03 -5.43 2.40
C ARG A 37 -9.21 -4.75 1.75
N LEU A 38 -8.93 -3.93 0.76
CA LEU A 38 -9.93 -3.16 0.03
C LEU A 38 -9.68 -3.28 -1.47
N GLU A 39 -10.77 -3.45 -2.22
CA GLU A 39 -10.82 -3.40 -3.67
C GLU A 39 -11.86 -2.36 -4.08
N ALA A 40 -11.50 -1.48 -5.01
CA ALA A 40 -12.40 -0.45 -5.51
C ALA A 40 -12.04 -0.06 -6.95
N LYS A 41 -12.79 0.87 -7.52
CA LYS A 41 -12.53 1.45 -8.84
C LYS A 41 -12.28 2.95 -8.77
N TYR A 42 -11.38 3.43 -9.61
CA TYR A 42 -11.15 4.84 -9.87
C TYR A 42 -11.08 5.08 -11.38
N SER A 43 -12.14 5.64 -11.97
CA SER A 43 -12.32 5.67 -13.43
C SER A 43 -12.13 4.26 -14.04
N ILE A 44 -11.24 4.10 -15.02
CA ILE A 44 -10.91 2.82 -15.67
C ILE A 44 -10.03 1.91 -14.81
N TYR A 45 -9.47 2.42 -13.71
CA TYR A 45 -8.48 1.71 -12.91
C TYR A 45 -9.12 0.90 -11.79
N ARG A 46 -8.56 -0.29 -11.54
CA ARG A 46 -8.81 -1.06 -10.33
C ARG A 46 -7.81 -0.67 -9.25
N VAL A 47 -8.32 -0.36 -8.07
CA VAL A 47 -7.53 0.01 -6.89
C VAL A 47 -7.54 -1.16 -5.91
N LEU A 48 -6.37 -1.62 -5.51
CA LEU A 48 -6.19 -2.67 -4.50
C LEU A 48 -5.37 -2.11 -3.34
N VAL A 49 -5.91 -2.23 -2.12
CA VAL A 49 -5.33 -1.66 -0.91
C VAL A 49 -5.21 -2.77 0.14
N THR A 50 -4.06 -2.84 0.79
CA THR A 50 -3.87 -3.66 1.99
C THR A 50 -3.18 -2.82 3.05
N GLU A 51 -3.75 -2.79 4.24
CA GLU A 51 -3.15 -2.27 5.47
C GLU A 51 -2.99 -3.43 6.44
N LEU A 52 -1.79 -3.60 6.99
CA LEU A 52 -1.45 -4.69 7.89
C LEU A 52 -0.66 -4.15 9.08
N PHE A 53 -1.18 -4.34 10.28
CA PHE A 53 -0.44 -4.14 11.51
C PHE A 53 -0.08 -5.52 12.08
N SER A 54 1.21 -5.77 12.25
CA SER A 54 1.76 -7.03 12.77
C SER A 54 3.13 -6.76 13.38
N ASP A 55 3.46 -7.41 14.49
CA ASP A 55 4.76 -7.25 15.16
C ASP A 55 5.11 -5.76 15.45
N GLU A 56 4.10 -4.97 15.85
CA GLU A 56 4.22 -3.51 16.09
C GLU A 56 4.61 -2.67 14.85
N VAL A 57 4.62 -3.26 13.66
CA VAL A 57 4.97 -2.58 12.41
C VAL A 57 3.75 -2.49 11.48
N ARG A 58 3.56 -1.31 10.89
CA ARG A 58 2.62 -1.07 9.79
C ARG A 58 3.25 -1.49 8.46
N LYS A 59 2.55 -2.34 7.74
CA LYS A 59 2.87 -2.78 6.38
C LYS A 59 1.72 -2.39 5.46
N TYR A 60 2.02 -1.87 4.29
CA TYR A 60 0.99 -1.47 3.33
C TYR A 60 1.31 -1.92 1.92
N ARG A 61 0.24 -2.03 1.11
CA ARG A 61 0.30 -2.25 -0.33
C ARG A 61 -0.83 -1.50 -1.00
N TYR A 62 -0.50 -0.53 -1.85
CA TYR A 62 -1.48 0.24 -2.62
C TYR A 62 -1.17 0.13 -4.10
N TYR A 63 -2.10 -0.43 -4.85
CA TYR A 63 -1.91 -0.72 -6.26
C TYR A 63 -3.02 -0.08 -7.10
N VAL A 64 -2.61 0.51 -8.20
CA VAL A 64 -3.48 1.01 -9.27
C VAL A 64 -3.20 0.17 -10.51
N LEU A 65 -4.25 -0.42 -11.07
CA LEU A 65 -4.15 -1.31 -12.23
C LEU A 65 -5.06 -0.84 -13.36
N GLU A 66 -4.53 -0.81 -14.58
CA GLU A 66 -5.32 -0.74 -15.81
C GLU A 66 -5.48 -2.16 -16.38
N GLY A 67 -6.64 -2.78 -16.16
CA GLY A 67 -6.83 -4.21 -16.39
C GLY A 67 -5.91 -5.06 -15.50
N ASP A 68 -4.96 -5.77 -16.12
CA ASP A 68 -3.95 -6.59 -15.44
C ASP A 68 -2.57 -5.91 -15.34
N ARG A 69 -2.41 -4.71 -15.91
CA ARG A 69 -1.16 -3.96 -15.87
C ARG A 69 -1.10 -3.14 -14.58
N VAL A 70 0.02 -3.22 -13.86
CA VAL A 70 0.27 -2.33 -12.71
C VAL A 70 0.80 -0.99 -13.22
N GLU A 71 0.01 0.07 -13.06
CA GLU A 71 0.45 1.46 -13.31
C GLU A 71 1.39 1.92 -12.21
N ALA A 72 0.97 1.72 -10.96
CA ALA A 72 1.70 2.11 -9.77
C ALA A 72 1.41 1.13 -8.63
N GLY A 73 2.44 0.80 -7.85
CA GLY A 73 2.34 -0.06 -6.68
C GLY A 73 3.22 0.42 -5.54
N PHE A 74 2.64 1.07 -4.53
CA PHE A 74 3.35 1.45 -3.31
C PHE A 74 3.37 0.28 -2.34
N ASP A 75 4.53 -0.06 -1.79
CA ASP A 75 4.74 -1.15 -0.84
C ASP A 75 5.87 -0.77 0.13
N ASN A 76 5.84 -1.28 1.35
CA ASN A 76 6.96 -1.16 2.29
C ASN A 76 7.50 -2.50 2.79
N SER A 77 7.05 -3.61 2.23
CA SER A 77 7.52 -4.94 2.59
C SER A 77 8.94 -5.20 2.08
N PRO A 78 9.65 -6.23 2.61
CA PRO A 78 11.04 -6.46 2.26
C PRO A 78 11.18 -6.87 0.79
N ASP A 79 11.76 -5.98 -0.02
CA ASP A 79 12.11 -6.23 -1.42
C ASP A 79 13.64 -6.15 -1.59
N PRO A 80 14.31 -7.23 -2.05
CA PRO A 80 15.75 -7.22 -2.30
C PRO A 80 16.24 -6.13 -3.27
N ARG A 81 15.41 -5.72 -4.23
CA ARG A 81 15.68 -4.61 -5.15
C ARG A 81 15.64 -3.27 -4.41
N ALA A 82 14.64 -3.04 -3.58
CA ALA A 82 14.54 -1.82 -2.77
C ALA A 82 15.71 -1.71 -1.78
N ILE A 83 16.05 -2.79 -1.09
CA ILE A 83 17.21 -2.87 -0.20
C ILE A 83 18.51 -2.54 -0.96
N ARG A 84 18.69 -3.14 -2.16
CA ARG A 84 19.86 -2.84 -3.00
C ARG A 84 19.90 -1.38 -3.43
N LEU A 85 18.77 -0.77 -3.78
CA LEU A 85 18.73 0.64 -4.13
C LEU A 85 19.10 1.54 -2.95
N LYS A 86 18.63 1.21 -1.75
CA LYS A 86 18.88 2.00 -0.53
C LYS A 86 20.34 1.93 -0.07
N TYR A 87 20.95 0.74 -0.12
CA TYR A 87 22.28 0.50 0.46
C TYR A 87 23.39 0.23 -0.56
N GLY A 88 23.08 0.16 -1.86
CA GLY A 88 24.02 -0.22 -2.92
C GLY A 88 24.41 -1.70 -2.92
N ARG A 89 23.94 -2.50 -1.96
CA ARG A 89 24.24 -3.92 -1.82
C ARG A 89 23.08 -4.68 -1.17
N ILE A 90 23.05 -5.99 -1.37
CA ILE A 90 22.17 -6.89 -0.60
C ILE A 90 23.04 -7.57 0.45
N GLY A 91 22.99 -7.05 1.66
CA GLY A 91 23.67 -7.60 2.82
C GLY A 91 22.72 -8.40 3.71
N LYS A 92 23.20 -9.44 4.38
CA LYS A 92 22.40 -10.20 5.36
C LYS A 92 21.93 -9.31 6.51
N GLU A 93 22.66 -8.24 6.81
CA GLU A 93 22.35 -7.26 7.83
C GLU A 93 21.06 -6.46 7.57
N TYR A 94 20.60 -6.41 6.31
CA TYR A 94 19.36 -5.71 5.91
C TYR A 94 18.22 -6.68 5.57
N ALA A 95 18.41 -7.98 5.81
CA ALA A 95 17.41 -8.98 5.48
C ALA A 95 16.14 -8.79 6.32
N GLY A 96 15.00 -8.68 5.65
CA GLY A 96 13.71 -8.46 6.32
C GLY A 96 13.41 -7.00 6.65
N GLU A 97 14.29 -6.05 6.27
CA GLU A 97 13.99 -4.63 6.41
C GLU A 97 12.82 -4.22 5.51
N ASN A 98 11.84 -3.54 6.11
CA ASN A 98 10.74 -2.90 5.41
C ASN A 98 11.24 -1.59 4.82
N VAL A 99 11.31 -1.51 3.49
CA VAL A 99 11.78 -0.33 2.77
C VAL A 99 10.62 0.21 1.94
N PRO A 100 10.09 1.42 2.22
CA PRO A 100 9.09 2.05 1.38
C PRO A 100 9.58 2.24 -0.07
N HIS A 101 8.78 1.81 -1.02
CA HIS A 101 9.10 1.90 -2.44
C HIS A 101 7.85 1.93 -3.33
N LEU A 102 8.05 2.40 -4.56
CA LEU A 102 7.07 2.47 -5.62
C LEU A 102 7.50 1.58 -6.79
N HIS A 103 6.63 0.66 -7.20
CA HIS A 103 6.72 -0.10 -8.43
C HIS A 103 6.06 0.67 -9.59
N LEU A 104 6.76 0.77 -10.72
CA LEU A 104 6.29 1.38 -11.97
C LEU A 104 6.54 0.45 -13.16
N ASP A 105 5.99 0.79 -14.33
CA ASP A 105 6.13 0.04 -15.58
C ASP A 105 5.88 -1.46 -15.38
N ASN A 106 4.70 -1.80 -14.84
CA ASN A 106 4.34 -3.18 -14.53
C ASN A 106 5.38 -3.91 -13.64
N LYS A 107 5.85 -3.21 -12.60
CA LYS A 107 6.88 -3.65 -11.63
C LYS A 107 8.30 -3.81 -12.19
N ARG A 108 8.56 -3.35 -13.42
CA ARG A 108 9.91 -3.38 -14.00
C ARG A 108 10.79 -2.30 -13.42
N GLU A 109 10.22 -1.14 -13.11
CA GLU A 109 10.90 -0.05 -12.44
C GLU A 109 10.56 -0.03 -10.93
N LEU A 110 11.52 0.41 -10.12
CA LEU A 110 11.37 0.52 -8.68
C LEU A 110 12.11 1.76 -8.19
N VAL A 111 11.41 2.60 -7.43
CA VAL A 111 11.92 3.85 -6.87
C VAL A 111 11.72 3.82 -5.36
N LEU A 112 12.68 4.34 -4.59
CA LEU A 112 12.52 4.49 -3.14
C LEU A 112 11.56 5.65 -2.84
N THR A 113 10.76 5.48 -1.79
CA THR A 113 9.84 6.52 -1.32
C THR A 113 10.01 6.75 0.18
N GLU A 114 9.32 7.76 0.70
CA GLU A 114 9.00 7.85 2.11
C GLU A 114 7.86 6.85 2.46
N ASP A 115 7.54 6.72 3.75
CA ASP A 115 6.36 5.98 4.19
C ASP A 115 5.09 6.58 3.57
N MET A 116 4.22 5.73 3.03
CA MET A 116 3.01 6.15 2.32
C MET A 116 1.80 5.88 3.21
N THR A 117 1.05 6.92 3.58
CA THR A 117 -0.27 6.72 4.18
C THR A 117 -1.32 6.48 3.09
N PHE A 118 -2.48 5.94 3.48
CA PHE A 118 -3.56 5.78 2.52
C PHE A 118 -4.08 7.14 1.99
N ALA A 119 -4.06 8.18 2.83
CA ALA A 119 -4.42 9.53 2.42
C ALA A 119 -3.43 10.09 1.38
N ASP A 120 -2.12 9.96 1.64
CA ASP A 120 -1.08 10.37 0.68
C ASP A 120 -1.21 9.63 -0.65
N PHE A 121 -1.56 8.33 -0.61
CA PHE A 121 -1.83 7.55 -1.81
C PHE A 121 -3.03 8.07 -2.61
N VAL A 122 -4.12 8.44 -1.94
CA VAL A 122 -5.30 9.04 -2.57
C VAL A 122 -4.96 10.37 -3.24
N ASP A 123 -4.17 11.21 -2.57
CA ASP A 123 -3.75 12.51 -3.10
C ASP A 123 -2.79 12.35 -4.28
N TRP A 124 -1.85 11.40 -4.18
CA TRP A 124 -0.97 11.03 -5.29
C TRP A 124 -1.79 10.57 -6.49
N LEU A 125 -2.79 9.71 -6.28
CA LEU A 125 -3.63 9.16 -7.33
C LEU A 125 -4.43 10.26 -8.03
N LYS A 126 -5.06 11.17 -7.30
CA LYS A 126 -5.78 12.33 -7.87
C LYS A 126 -4.88 13.25 -8.69
N THR A 127 -3.60 13.33 -8.32
CA THR A 127 -2.61 14.20 -8.99
C THR A 127 -2.01 13.56 -10.25
N ASN A 128 -1.75 12.25 -10.22
CA ASN A 128 -0.93 11.58 -11.22
C ASN A 128 -1.74 10.69 -12.17
N ILE A 129 -2.92 10.23 -11.75
CA ILE A 129 -3.79 9.38 -12.56
C ILE A 129 -4.98 10.22 -13.01
N SER A 130 -4.95 10.63 -14.28
CA SER A 130 -6.03 11.41 -14.88
C SER A 130 -7.28 10.55 -15.04
N ASN A 131 -8.44 11.12 -14.67
CA ASN A 131 -9.75 10.51 -14.89
C ASN A 131 -10.15 10.49 -16.36
#